data_AF-A0A1Y0G102-F1
#
_entry.id   AF-A0A1Y0G102-F1
#
_cell.length_a   1.000
_cell.length_b   1.000
_cell.length_c   1.000
_cell.angle_alpha   90.00
_cell.angle_beta   90.00
_cell.angle_gamma   90.00
#
_symmetry.space_group_name_H-M   'P 1'
#
loop_
_entity.id
_entity.type
_entity.pdbx_description
1 polymer ?
#
loop_
_entity_poly.entity_id
_entity_poly.type
_entity_poly.pdbx_seq_one_letter_code
_entity_poly.pdbx_strand_id
1 'polypeptide(L)'
;MKFKLFIAISLFFGFMSSAHATKVAEFGDPVIGNSYAGCTFTKVYSTGGGGFLYDEYQITCPAGGPYKVGVYFNTQQNPYQCTFYPGNSSYYVQGNCTNWRVYLY
;
A
#
# COMPACT_ATOMS: atom_id res chain seq x y z
N MET A 1 -43.14 -50.06 4.58
CA MET A 1 -42.42 -49.08 3.72
C MET A 1 -41.39 -48.34 4.58
N LYS A 2 -40.16 -48.19 4.06
CA LYS A 2 -38.98 -47.68 4.77
C LYS A 2 -38.94 -46.15 4.70
N PHE A 3 -38.95 -45.45 5.84
CA PHE A 3 -38.63 -44.02 5.90
C PHE A 3 -37.19 -43.85 6.39
N LYS A 4 -36.30 -43.49 5.48
CA LYS A 4 -34.97 -42.93 5.76
C LYS A 4 -34.83 -41.68 4.89
N LEU A 5 -34.37 -40.58 5.46
CA LEU A 5 -33.47 -39.56 4.87
C LEU A 5 -33.61 -38.27 5.70
N PHE A 6 -32.72 -38.09 6.68
CA PHE A 6 -31.45 -37.35 6.58
C PHE A 6 -31.65 -35.84 6.77
N ILE A 7 -31.48 -35.43 8.03
CA ILE A 7 -31.17 -34.06 8.44
C ILE A 7 -29.80 -33.72 7.84
N ALA A 8 -29.76 -32.81 6.87
CA ALA A 8 -28.53 -32.19 6.39
C ALA A 8 -28.81 -30.70 6.22
N ILE A 9 -29.00 -30.01 7.35
CA ILE A 9 -28.99 -28.54 7.38
C ILE A 9 -27.53 -28.13 7.20
N SER A 10 -27.19 -27.94 5.94
CA SER A 10 -26.18 -27.01 5.40
C SER A 10 -25.47 -26.14 6.44
N LEU A 11 -24.38 -26.66 6.99
CA LEU A 11 -23.26 -25.87 7.52
C LEU A 11 -22.51 -25.23 6.33
N PHE A 12 -23.15 -24.27 5.67
CA PHE A 12 -22.52 -23.38 4.69
C PHE A 12 -22.27 -22.02 5.33
N PHE A 13 -21.57 -21.99 6.47
CA PHE A 13 -20.81 -20.81 6.85
C PHE A 13 -19.46 -20.90 6.12
N GLY A 14 -19.53 -20.70 4.80
CA GLY A 14 -18.36 -20.47 3.99
C GLY A 14 -17.66 -19.24 4.55
N PHE A 15 -16.41 -19.43 4.95
CA PHE A 15 -15.50 -18.36 5.36
C PHE A 15 -15.48 -17.30 4.26
N MET A 16 -16.19 -16.19 4.48
CA MET A 16 -15.92 -14.95 3.78
C MET A 16 -14.57 -14.46 4.30
N SER A 17 -13.47 -15.02 3.82
CA SER A 17 -12.15 -14.42 4.01
C SER A 17 -12.17 -13.11 3.23
N SER A 18 -12.44 -12.02 3.92
CA SER A 18 -12.27 -10.69 3.37
C SER A 18 -10.78 -10.50 3.09
N ALA A 19 -10.44 -10.43 1.80
CA ALA A 19 -9.11 -10.02 1.36
C ALA A 19 -8.91 -8.54 1.74
N HIS A 20 -8.53 -8.28 2.98
CA HIS A 20 -8.10 -6.96 3.41
C HIS A 20 -6.65 -6.81 3.02
N ALA A 21 -6.40 -5.98 2.01
CA ALA A 21 -5.06 -5.54 1.67
C ALA A 21 -4.35 -5.01 2.92
N THR A 22 -3.21 -5.61 3.24
CA THR A 22 -2.50 -5.34 4.50
C THR A 22 -1.59 -4.13 4.31
N LYS A 23 -1.79 -3.09 5.13
CA LYS A 23 -0.91 -1.91 5.14
C LYS A 23 0.46 -2.32 5.69
N VAL A 24 1.50 -2.10 4.89
CA VAL A 24 2.87 -2.52 5.23
C VAL A 24 3.84 -1.38 5.46
N ALA A 25 3.58 -0.20 4.91
CA ALA A 25 4.36 1.00 5.19
C ALA A 25 3.49 2.25 5.08
N GLU A 26 3.87 3.32 5.79
CA GLU A 26 3.25 4.64 5.67
C GLU A 26 4.32 5.72 5.76
N PHE A 27 4.27 6.64 4.80
CA PHE A 27 5.12 7.82 4.73
C PHE A 27 4.29 9.04 5.11
N GLY A 28 4.88 9.92 5.92
CA GLY A 28 4.33 11.22 6.28
C GLY A 28 3.06 11.11 7.13
N ASP A 29 2.95 10.10 7.98
CA ASP A 29 1.87 10.04 8.96
C ASP A 29 1.99 11.23 9.94
N PRO A 30 0.93 12.01 10.19
CA PRO A 30 1.00 13.18 11.07
C PRO A 30 1.22 12.83 12.55
N VAL A 31 0.94 11.59 12.96
CA VAL A 31 1.07 11.09 14.33
C VAL A 31 2.41 10.37 14.51
N ILE A 32 2.77 9.47 13.59
CA ILE A 32 3.95 8.59 13.73
C ILE A 32 5.08 8.86 12.71
N GLY A 33 4.89 9.80 11.79
CA GLY A 33 5.86 10.14 10.75
C GLY A 33 6.08 9.00 9.75
N ASN A 34 7.34 8.71 9.46
CA ASN A 34 7.77 7.66 8.53
C ASN A 34 8.06 6.32 9.23
N SER A 35 7.55 6.12 10.45
CA SER A 35 7.98 5.04 11.35
C SER A 35 6.99 3.87 11.43
N TYR A 36 6.03 3.78 10.50
CA TYR A 36 5.04 2.69 10.51
C TYR A 36 5.72 1.33 10.47
N ALA A 37 5.37 0.45 11.42
CA ALA A 37 5.92 -0.90 11.57
C ALA A 37 7.47 -0.96 11.61
N GLY A 38 8.14 0.13 12.00
CA GLY A 38 9.60 0.22 12.01
C GLY A 38 10.23 0.26 10.60
N CYS A 39 9.44 0.55 9.57
CA CYS A 39 9.96 0.75 8.23
C CYS A 39 10.80 2.03 8.15
N THR A 40 11.79 2.02 7.27
CA THR A 40 12.63 3.18 6.94
C THR A 40 12.44 3.55 5.49
N PHE A 41 12.46 4.85 5.21
CA PHE A 41 12.28 5.41 3.87
C PHE A 41 13.53 6.19 3.49
N THR A 42 14.28 5.67 2.52
CA THR A 42 15.49 6.31 2.02
C THR A 42 15.25 6.77 0.59
N LYS A 43 15.36 8.07 0.33
CA LYS A 43 15.30 8.60 -1.05
C LYS A 43 16.56 8.17 -1.79
N VAL A 44 16.42 7.34 -2.83
CA VAL A 44 17.55 6.78 -3.60
C VAL A 44 17.72 7.44 -4.96
N TYR A 45 16.69 8.12 -5.46
CA TYR A 45 16.75 8.88 -6.69
C TYR A 45 15.83 10.10 -6.61
N SER A 46 16.23 11.18 -7.26
CA SER A 46 15.42 12.40 -7.39
C SER A 46 15.78 13.09 -8.69
N THR A 47 14.77 13.53 -9.44
CA THR A 47 14.92 14.34 -10.65
C THR A 47 13.74 15.29 -10.78
N GLY A 48 13.88 16.34 -11.58
CA GLY A 48 12.77 17.22 -11.88
C GLY A 48 13.12 18.46 -12.67
N GLY A 49 12.08 19.21 -13.02
CA GLY A 49 12.17 20.44 -13.80
C GLY A 49 10.77 20.96 -14.16
N GLY A 50 10.66 22.29 -14.33
CA GLY A 50 9.45 22.93 -14.85
C GLY A 50 8.17 22.70 -14.03
N GLY A 51 8.25 22.39 -12.73
CA GLY A 51 7.07 22.10 -11.90
C GLY A 51 6.69 20.62 -11.81
N PHE A 52 7.58 19.72 -12.23
CA PHE A 52 7.45 18.28 -12.05
C PHE A 52 8.65 17.73 -11.30
N LEU A 53 8.40 16.87 -10.32
CA LEU A 53 9.43 16.19 -9.54
C LEU A 53 9.15 14.69 -9.54
N TYR A 54 10.19 13.88 -9.63
CA TYR A 54 10.10 12.45 -9.42
C TYR A 54 11.10 12.05 -8.35
N ASP A 55 10.60 11.44 -7.27
CA ASP A 55 11.40 10.89 -6.20
C ASP A 55 11.21 9.37 -6.14
N GLU A 56 12.29 8.62 -5.95
CA GLU A 56 12.22 7.19 -5.66
C GLU A 56 12.66 6.93 -4.23
N TYR A 57 11.81 6.24 -3.48
CA TYR A 57 12.08 5.82 -2.10
C TYR A 57 12.33 4.32 -2.05
N GLN A 58 13.47 3.92 -1.49
CA GLN A 58 13.69 2.57 -1.02
C GLN A 58 13.12 2.45 0.39
N ILE A 59 12.18 1.52 0.55
CA ILE A 59 11.48 1.22 1.78
C ILE A 59 12.04 -0.09 2.30
N THR A 60 12.56 -0.07 3.52
CA THR A 60 13.09 -1.27 4.19
C THR A 60 12.33 -1.48 5.48
N CYS A 61 11.63 -2.62 5.58
CA CYS A 61 10.84 -2.98 6.74
C CYS A 61 11.42 -4.23 7.43
N PRO A 62 11.25 -4.40 8.75
CA PRO A 62 11.74 -5.59 9.44
C PRO A 62 11.12 -6.91 8.94
N ALA A 63 9.84 -6.86 8.55
CA ALA A 63 9.05 -8.02 8.14
C ALA A 63 9.03 -8.28 6.62
N GLY A 64 9.72 -7.46 5.82
CA GLY A 64 9.69 -7.53 4.37
C GLY A 64 10.88 -6.80 3.79
N GLY A 65 11.66 -7.49 2.95
CA GLY A 65 12.88 -6.97 2.35
C GLY A 65 12.69 -5.65 1.59
N PRO A 66 13.78 -5.04 1.12
CA PRO A 66 13.71 -3.71 0.52
C PRO A 66 12.84 -3.72 -0.75
N TYR A 67 11.96 -2.76 -0.87
CA TYR A 67 11.19 -2.50 -2.08
C TYR A 67 11.18 -1.00 -2.38
N LYS A 68 10.79 -0.64 -3.61
CA LYS A 68 10.86 0.75 -4.08
C LYS A 68 9.47 1.30 -4.38
N VAL A 69 9.31 2.60 -4.16
CA VAL A 69 8.14 3.36 -4.60
C VAL A 69 8.62 4.65 -5.24
N GLY A 70 8.30 4.81 -6.53
CA GLY A 70 8.40 6.08 -7.24
C GLY A 70 7.21 6.98 -6.91
N VAL A 71 7.48 8.26 -6.69
CA VAL A 71 6.47 9.29 -6.43
C VAL A 71 6.70 10.42 -7.42
N TYR A 72 5.77 10.57 -8.36
CA TYR A 72 5.75 11.66 -9.31
C TYR A 72 4.85 12.77 -8.79
N PHE A 73 5.40 13.96 -8.61
CA PHE A 73 4.73 15.16 -8.14
C PHE A 73 4.52 16.14 -9.30
N ASN A 74 3.29 16.62 -9.47
CA ASN A 74 2.97 17.76 -10.31
C ASN A 74 2.66 18.97 -9.41
N THR A 75 3.61 19.91 -9.35
CA THR A 75 3.47 21.14 -8.55
C THR A 75 2.79 22.27 -9.30
N GLN A 76 2.48 22.09 -10.59
CA GLN A 76 1.75 23.07 -11.39
C GLN A 76 0.22 23.04 -11.11
N GLN A 77 -0.26 22.04 -10.39
CA GLN A 77 -1.68 21.90 -10.05
C GLN A 77 -1.95 22.22 -8.59
N ASN A 78 -3.14 22.75 -8.31
CA ASN A 78 -3.63 23.00 -6.95
C ASN A 78 -4.92 22.20 -6.68
N PRO A 79 -4.94 21.27 -5.71
CA PRO A 79 -3.80 20.83 -4.90
C PRO A 79 -2.74 20.08 -5.73
N TYR A 80 -1.51 20.00 -5.23
CA TYR A 80 -0.46 19.21 -5.86
C TYR A 80 -0.93 17.78 -6.07
N GLN A 81 -0.70 17.24 -7.26
CA GLN A 81 -1.06 15.87 -7.59
C GLN A 81 0.15 14.96 -7.51
N CYS A 82 -0.08 13.75 -6.99
CA CYS A 82 0.92 12.70 -6.96
C CYS A 82 0.45 11.43 -7.61
N THR A 83 1.33 10.83 -8.39
CA THR A 83 1.15 9.48 -8.95
C THR A 83 2.23 8.57 -8.39
N PHE A 84 1.83 7.37 -7.97
CA PHE A 84 2.72 6.42 -7.33
C PHE A 84 3.04 5.26 -8.26
N TYR A 85 4.30 4.85 -8.26
CA TYR A 85 4.83 3.77 -9.08
C TYR A 85 5.49 2.73 -8.16
N PRO A 86 4.76 1.74 -7.65
CA PRO A 86 5.37 0.67 -6.86
C PRO A 86 6.33 -0.13 -7.75
N GLY A 87 7.54 -0.40 -7.24
CA GLY A 87 8.58 -1.12 -7.96
C GLY A 87 8.31 -2.61 -8.13
N ASN A 88 7.20 -3.12 -7.57
CA ASN A 88 6.74 -4.50 -7.71
C ASN A 88 5.21 -4.51 -7.72
N SER A 89 4.61 -5.31 -8.61
CA SER A 89 3.16 -5.49 -8.77
C SER A 89 2.46 -6.13 -7.57
N SER A 90 3.19 -6.71 -6.61
CA SER A 90 2.62 -7.21 -5.35
C SER A 90 2.14 -6.09 -4.43
N TYR A 91 2.52 -4.83 -4.71
CA TYR A 91 2.17 -3.69 -3.89
C TYR A 91 1.30 -2.69 -4.64
N TYR A 92 0.46 -1.98 -3.90
CA TYR A 92 -0.13 -0.73 -4.36
C TYR A 92 0.07 0.37 -3.33
N VAL A 93 -0.03 1.61 -3.80
CA VAL A 93 0.19 2.80 -3.00
C VAL A 93 -1.03 3.70 -3.07
N GLN A 94 -1.47 4.20 -1.93
CA GLN A 94 -2.62 5.09 -1.83
C GLN A 94 -2.31 6.26 -0.89
N GLY A 95 -2.74 7.46 -1.27
CA GLY A 95 -2.60 8.66 -0.45
C GLY A 95 -2.46 9.91 -1.29
N ASN A 96 -1.77 10.89 -0.73
CA ASN A 96 -1.44 12.15 -1.38
C ASN A 96 0.08 12.40 -1.32
N CYS A 97 0.50 13.55 -1.85
CA CYS A 97 1.91 13.92 -1.94
C CYS A 97 2.67 13.98 -0.60
N THR A 98 1.99 14.24 0.51
CA THR A 98 2.62 14.41 1.83
C THR A 98 2.34 13.25 2.77
N ASN A 99 1.32 12.43 2.52
CA ASN A 99 0.95 11.25 3.30
C ASN A 99 0.48 10.13 2.37
N TRP A 100 1.23 9.04 2.30
CA TRP A 100 0.88 7.88 1.46
C TRP A 100 1.27 6.56 2.10
N ARG A 101 0.53 5.52 1.74
CA ARG A 101 0.55 4.20 2.37
C ARG A 101 0.77 3.14 1.32
N VAL A 102 1.57 2.14 1.66
CA VAL A 102 1.81 0.97 0.84
C VAL A 102 1.04 -0.20 1.40
N TYR A 103 0.38 -0.93 0.52
CA TYR A 103 -0.38 -2.12 0.84
C TYR A 103 0.09 -3.29 -0.01
N LEU A 104 0.04 -4.49 0.55
CA LEU A 104 0.10 -5.73 -0.22
C LEU A 104 -1.30 -6.05 -0.76
N TYR A 105 -1.35 -6.43 -2.05
CA TYR A 105 -2.55 -6.99 -2.67
C TYR A 105 -2.97 -8.32 -2.03
#